data_AF-A0A931ILS8-F1
#
_entry.id   AF-A0A931ILS8-F1
#
_cell.length_a   1.000
_cell.length_b   1.000
_cell.length_c   1.000
_cell.angle_alpha   90.00
_cell.angle_beta   90.00
_cell.angle_gamma   90.00
#
_symmetry.space_group_name_H-M   'P 1'
#
loop_
_entity.id
_entity.type
_entity.pdbx_description
1 polymer ?
#
loop_
_entity_poly.entity_id
_entity_poly.type
_entity_poly.pdbx_seq_one_letter_code
_entity_poly.pdbx_strand_id
1 'polypeptide(L)'
;MTDVSIRVSDEIEVNVKVACIVLGADVSLIQINDVDGFSFQKVSVADFKYKDKILLANQKINNKYYLSQLQSDLNDTDSSSFVCLTKEVNFTVRCPDVLATNGVVRITDKFGDLPELVDFQDEQFELINRIISKLMLLKNLDIGIFEVFYEFSYSYFNINFNKLNTILIEDAKSLITKKYKIETTELGDINDFLSDYNQSYRILKSIIDGFTYSFKLLDNAKSFEQLISVLEIMLLPRNQQKKKETLSKMVAVLVGKDDADIKNIYYKLKSFYRYRSESTHEGIDVNIGINELVELKELTRLSILRYINEAEKSLQSNSQVTFEELKLNLITSLKTTVLTSINSNVLPA
;
A
#
# COMPACT_ATOMS: atom_id res chain seq x y z
N MET A 1 2.50 48.56 25.27
CA MET A 1 1.49 48.47 24.19
C MET A 1 1.09 47.02 24.11
N THR A 2 -0.19 46.73 24.33
CA THR A 2 -0.75 45.38 24.37
C THR A 2 -1.24 45.02 22.98
N ASP A 3 -0.69 43.95 22.40
CA ASP A 3 -1.28 43.33 21.22
C ASP A 3 -2.68 42.84 21.57
N VAL A 4 -3.68 43.23 20.78
CA VAL A 4 -5.06 42.77 20.93
C VAL A 4 -5.27 41.68 19.89
N SER A 5 -5.48 40.44 20.35
CA SER A 5 -5.94 39.35 19.48
C SER A 5 -7.47 39.39 19.43
N ILE A 6 -8.03 39.39 18.22
CA ILE A 6 -9.47 39.30 18.00
C ILE A 6 -9.75 37.90 17.44
N ARG A 7 -10.54 37.10 18.15
CA ARG A 7 -11.01 35.79 17.68
C ARG A 7 -12.46 35.88 17.24
N VAL A 8 -12.76 35.41 16.03
CA VAL A 8 -14.12 35.45 15.44
C VAL A 8 -14.86 34.12 15.60
N SER A 9 -14.13 33.00 15.61
CA SER A 9 -14.59 31.70 16.11
C SER A 9 -13.37 30.95 16.65
N ASP A 10 -13.58 29.94 17.50
CA ASP A 10 -12.47 29.07 17.94
C ASP A 10 -12.18 27.96 16.92
N GLU A 11 -13.22 27.47 16.23
CA GLU A 11 -13.13 26.38 15.26
C GLU A 11 -13.83 26.72 13.93
N ILE A 12 -13.40 26.04 12.87
CA ILE A 12 -13.97 26.07 11.52
C ILE A 12 -14.32 24.62 11.15
N GLU A 13 -15.54 24.38 10.67
CA GLU A 13 -15.90 23.09 10.07
C GLU A 13 -15.40 23.03 8.63
N VAL A 14 -14.70 21.95 8.30
CA VAL A 14 -14.15 21.67 6.98
C VAL A 14 -14.80 20.39 6.45
N ASN A 15 -15.52 20.49 5.33
CA ASN A 15 -15.99 19.35 4.57
C ASN A 15 -14.90 18.92 3.57
N VAL A 16 -14.62 17.63 3.51
CA VAL A 16 -13.61 17.06 2.61
C VAL A 16 -14.18 15.94 1.78
N LYS A 17 -13.90 15.98 0.47
CA LYS A 17 -14.11 14.85 -0.44
C LYS A 17 -12.76 14.34 -0.90
N VAL A 18 -12.49 13.07 -0.63
CA VAL A 18 -11.30 12.36 -1.06
C VAL A 18 -11.70 11.38 -2.14
N ALA A 19 -10.95 11.35 -3.24
CA ALA A 19 -11.14 10.38 -4.31
C ALA A 19 -9.80 9.94 -4.89
N CYS A 20 -9.66 8.67 -5.25
CA CYS A 20 -8.57 8.20 -6.09
C CYS A 20 -9.05 7.10 -7.05
N ILE A 21 -8.47 7.05 -8.24
CA ILE A 21 -8.73 5.96 -9.19
C ILE A 21 -7.90 4.76 -8.76
N VAL A 22 -8.55 3.63 -8.56
CA VAL A 22 -7.89 2.37 -8.20
C VAL A 22 -7.44 1.69 -9.48
N LEU A 23 -6.14 1.77 -9.75
CA LEU A 23 -5.53 1.18 -10.92
C LEU A 23 -5.67 -0.34 -10.88
N GLY A 24 -6.16 -0.91 -11.97
CA GLY A 24 -6.25 -2.36 -12.16
C GLY A 24 -7.39 -3.01 -11.40
N ALA A 25 -8.29 -2.22 -10.80
CA ALA A 25 -9.50 -2.74 -10.21
C ALA A 25 -10.47 -3.28 -11.25
N ASP A 26 -11.12 -4.39 -10.91
CA ASP A 26 -12.36 -4.84 -11.53
C ASP A 26 -13.58 -4.27 -10.78
N VAL A 27 -14.74 -4.25 -11.45
CA VAL A 27 -16.01 -3.79 -10.87
C VAL A 27 -16.43 -4.57 -9.61
N SER A 28 -15.95 -5.80 -9.45
CA SER A 28 -16.18 -6.62 -8.25
C SER A 28 -15.71 -5.96 -6.94
N LEU A 29 -14.75 -5.04 -6.95
CA LEU A 29 -14.29 -4.34 -5.74
C LEU A 29 -15.38 -3.49 -5.08
N ILE A 30 -16.44 -3.11 -5.80
CA ILE A 30 -17.58 -2.34 -5.26
C ILE A 30 -18.36 -3.14 -4.21
N GLN A 31 -18.17 -4.47 -4.16
CA GLN A 31 -18.80 -5.33 -3.16
C GLN A 31 -18.07 -5.31 -1.81
N ILE A 32 -16.86 -4.73 -1.73
CA ILE A 32 -16.13 -4.56 -0.47
C ILE A 32 -16.89 -3.55 0.38
N ASN A 33 -17.01 -3.84 1.68
CA ASN A 33 -17.63 -2.95 2.64
C ASN A 33 -16.83 -1.64 2.79
N ASP A 34 -17.42 -0.65 3.45
CA ASP A 34 -16.66 0.54 3.85
C ASP A 34 -15.46 0.15 4.74
N VAL A 35 -14.28 0.68 4.42
CA VAL A 35 -13.04 0.47 5.19
C VAL A 35 -12.46 1.83 5.53
N ASP A 36 -12.37 2.14 6.83
CA ASP A 36 -11.88 3.43 7.33
C ASP A 36 -12.63 4.67 6.78
N GLY A 37 -13.92 4.53 6.47
CA GLY A 37 -14.75 5.57 5.86
C GLY A 37 -14.59 5.68 4.35
N PHE A 38 -13.82 4.78 3.72
CA PHE A 38 -13.68 4.72 2.28
C PHE A 38 -14.55 3.62 1.67
N SER A 39 -15.20 3.96 0.56
CA SER A 39 -16.00 3.03 -0.24
C SER A 39 -15.51 2.96 -1.68
N PHE A 40 -15.55 1.76 -2.26
CA PHE A 40 -15.28 1.54 -3.68
C PHE A 40 -16.53 1.85 -4.50
N GLN A 41 -16.41 2.73 -5.50
CA GLN A 41 -17.53 3.18 -6.32
C GLN A 41 -17.16 3.16 -7.80
N LYS A 42 -18.13 2.80 -8.66
CA LYS A 42 -17.98 2.99 -10.10
C LYS A 42 -18.27 4.45 -10.45
N VAL A 43 -17.32 5.12 -11.08
CA VAL A 43 -17.47 6.52 -11.50
C VAL A 43 -17.24 6.63 -13.00
N SER A 44 -18.18 7.25 -13.71
CA SER A 44 -18.04 7.60 -15.13
C SER A 44 -17.03 8.74 -15.30
N VAL A 45 -16.27 8.74 -16.38
CA VAL A 45 -15.36 9.85 -16.72
C VAL A 45 -16.12 11.15 -16.90
N ALA A 46 -17.34 11.10 -17.46
CA ALA A 46 -18.19 12.27 -17.63
C ALA A 46 -18.52 12.96 -16.30
N ASP A 47 -18.75 12.16 -15.26
CA ASP A 47 -19.13 12.59 -13.91
C ASP A 47 -17.91 12.80 -13.00
N PHE A 48 -16.72 12.38 -13.43
CA PHE A 48 -15.51 12.51 -12.64
C PHE A 48 -15.06 13.97 -12.61
N LYS A 49 -15.19 14.60 -11.44
CA LYS A 49 -14.87 16.02 -11.22
C LYS A 49 -13.45 16.40 -11.62
N TYR A 50 -12.51 15.45 -11.56
CA TYR A 50 -11.11 15.63 -11.92
C TYR A 50 -10.76 15.14 -13.33
N LYS A 51 -11.75 15.04 -14.23
CA LYS A 51 -11.54 14.52 -15.60
C LYS A 51 -10.39 15.22 -16.34
N ASP A 52 -10.24 16.53 -16.18
CA ASP A 52 -9.18 17.31 -16.84
C ASP A 52 -7.76 16.90 -16.40
N LYS A 53 -7.60 16.24 -15.24
CA LYS A 53 -6.32 15.71 -14.75
C LYS A 53 -5.98 14.34 -15.34
N ILE A 54 -7.01 13.60 -15.76
CA ILE A 54 -6.86 12.23 -16.26
C ILE A 54 -7.00 12.14 -17.79
N LEU A 55 -7.40 13.22 -18.44
CA LEU A 55 -7.45 13.36 -19.90
C LEU A 55 -6.19 14.06 -20.43
N LEU A 56 -5.80 13.68 -21.65
CA LEU A 56 -4.78 14.36 -22.45
C LEU A 56 -5.41 15.54 -23.20
N ALA A 57 -4.56 16.41 -23.76
CA ALA A 57 -5.02 17.56 -24.55
C ALA A 57 -5.92 17.19 -25.75
N ASN A 58 -5.82 15.96 -26.25
CA ASN A 58 -6.66 15.42 -27.33
C ASN A 58 -7.95 14.73 -26.82
N GLN A 59 -8.34 14.97 -25.57
CA GLN A 59 -9.51 14.38 -24.91
C GLN A 59 -9.45 12.86 -24.73
N LYS A 60 -8.30 12.21 -24.98
CA LYS A 60 -8.11 10.78 -24.68
C LYS A 60 -7.67 10.59 -23.23
N ILE A 61 -8.01 9.44 -22.65
CA ILE A 61 -7.53 9.06 -21.32
C ILE A 61 -6.01 8.95 -21.32
N ASN A 62 -5.38 9.54 -20.31
CA ASN A 62 -3.95 9.49 -20.09
C ASN A 62 -3.49 8.03 -19.94
N ASN A 63 -2.37 7.68 -20.57
CA ASN A 63 -1.79 6.34 -20.57
C ASN A 63 -1.63 5.74 -19.15
N LYS A 64 -1.50 6.59 -18.13
CA LYS A 64 -1.44 6.17 -16.71
C LYS A 64 -2.71 5.48 -16.22
N TYR A 65 -3.88 5.89 -16.71
CA TYR A 65 -5.19 5.37 -16.32
C TYR A 65 -5.81 4.45 -17.38
N TYR A 66 -5.29 4.52 -18.62
CA TYR A 66 -5.87 3.87 -19.80
C TYR A 66 -6.18 2.38 -19.62
N LEU A 67 -5.27 1.61 -19.00
CA LEU A 67 -5.46 0.16 -18.76
C LEU A 67 -6.40 -0.18 -17.60
N SER A 68 -6.82 0.82 -16.82
CA SER A 68 -7.73 0.65 -15.68
C SER A 68 -9.20 0.90 -16.04
N GLN A 69 -9.49 1.28 -17.29
CA GLN A 69 -10.86 1.48 -17.75
C GLN A 69 -11.67 0.19 -17.63
N LEU A 70 -12.92 0.28 -17.16
CA LEU A 70 -13.79 -0.89 -16.97
C LEU A 70 -14.34 -1.50 -18.26
N GLN A 71 -14.40 -0.74 -19.35
CA GLN A 71 -15.04 -1.16 -20.60
C GLN A 71 -14.12 -1.91 -21.57
N SER A 72 -14.74 -2.53 -22.58
CA SER A 72 -14.04 -3.27 -23.63
C SER A 72 -13.49 -2.39 -24.76
N ASP A 73 -14.20 -1.32 -25.14
CA ASP A 73 -13.69 -0.38 -26.14
C ASP A 73 -12.91 0.75 -25.46
N LEU A 74 -11.59 0.60 -25.41
CA LEU A 74 -10.71 1.54 -24.71
C LEU A 74 -10.62 2.92 -25.38
N ASN A 75 -11.17 3.10 -26.59
CA ASN A 75 -11.12 4.36 -27.34
C ASN A 75 -12.32 5.29 -27.12
N ASP A 76 -13.41 4.80 -26.54
CA ASP A 76 -14.62 5.60 -26.29
C ASP A 76 -14.58 6.27 -24.90
N THR A 77 -14.13 7.51 -24.84
CA THR A 77 -13.99 8.24 -23.57
C THR A 77 -15.30 8.61 -22.89
N ASP A 78 -16.40 8.70 -23.64
CA ASP A 78 -17.67 9.19 -23.10
C ASP A 78 -18.39 8.12 -22.29
N SER A 79 -18.15 6.84 -22.60
CA SER A 79 -18.67 5.70 -21.84
C SER A 79 -17.69 5.13 -20.81
N SER A 80 -16.44 5.63 -20.80
CA SER A 80 -15.39 5.17 -19.89
C SER A 80 -15.78 5.35 -18.43
N SER A 81 -15.48 4.34 -17.63
CA SER A 81 -15.66 4.38 -16.17
C SER A 81 -14.50 3.69 -15.45
N PHE A 82 -14.32 4.07 -14.20
CA PHE A 82 -13.29 3.56 -13.30
C PHE A 82 -13.90 3.10 -11.99
N VAL A 83 -13.18 2.24 -11.28
CA VAL A 83 -13.42 2.05 -9.85
C VAL A 83 -12.59 3.09 -9.11
N CYS A 84 -13.25 3.86 -8.27
CA CYS A 84 -12.65 4.87 -7.41
C CYS A 84 -12.81 4.45 -5.95
N LEU A 85 -11.81 4.77 -5.13
CA LEU A 85 -11.93 4.74 -3.68
C LEU A 85 -12.28 6.16 -3.22
N THR A 86 -13.39 6.31 -2.51
CA THR A 86 -13.96 7.62 -2.19
C THR A 86 -14.36 7.73 -0.72
N LYS A 87 -14.21 8.92 -0.15
CA LYS A 87 -14.61 9.26 1.22
C LYS A 87 -15.10 10.70 1.29
N GLU A 88 -16.17 10.92 2.04
CA GLU A 88 -16.65 12.25 2.39
C GLU A 88 -16.70 12.36 3.91
N VAL A 89 -16.06 13.38 4.47
CA VAL A 89 -15.91 13.54 5.92
C VAL A 89 -15.83 15.01 6.29
N ASN A 90 -16.36 15.34 7.47
CA ASN A 90 -16.22 16.65 8.09
C ASN A 90 -15.24 16.55 9.25
N PHE A 91 -14.39 17.56 9.42
CA PHE A 91 -13.54 17.72 10.59
C PHE A 91 -13.44 19.19 11.00
N THR A 92 -13.05 19.45 12.23
CA THR A 92 -12.86 20.80 12.73
C THR A 92 -11.39 21.16 12.80
N VAL A 93 -11.09 22.41 12.47
CA VAL A 93 -9.74 22.99 12.53
C VAL A 93 -9.78 24.29 13.31
N ARG A 94 -8.64 24.71 13.84
CA ARG A 94 -8.57 25.97 14.59
C ARG A 94 -8.74 27.14 13.64
N CYS A 95 -9.52 28.14 14.06
CA CYS A 95 -9.63 29.38 13.31
C CYS A 95 -8.33 30.18 13.39
N PRO A 96 -7.81 30.74 12.27
CA PRO A 96 -6.63 31.60 12.29
C PRO A 96 -6.80 32.79 13.23
N ASP A 97 -5.76 33.10 14.01
CA ASP A 97 -5.79 34.25 14.92
C ASP A 97 -5.61 35.56 14.14
N VAL A 98 -6.37 36.60 14.52
CA VAL A 98 -6.21 37.96 14.00
C VAL A 98 -5.42 38.78 15.00
N LEU A 99 -4.22 39.19 14.60
CA LEU A 99 -3.33 40.06 15.36
C LEU A 99 -3.49 41.50 14.90
N ALA A 100 -3.86 42.41 15.81
CA ALA A 100 -3.89 43.83 15.55
C ALA A 100 -2.77 44.54 16.34
N THR A 101 -1.74 44.99 15.63
CA THR A 101 -0.61 45.75 16.20
C THR A 101 -0.48 47.09 15.48
N ASN A 102 -0.54 48.21 16.22
CA ASN A 102 -0.38 49.57 15.69
C ASN A 102 -1.27 49.90 14.47
N GLY A 103 -2.52 49.41 14.45
CA GLY A 103 -3.47 49.65 13.37
C GLY A 103 -3.27 48.77 12.13
N VAL A 104 -2.26 47.89 12.13
CA VAL A 104 -2.06 46.87 11.10
C VAL A 104 -2.69 45.57 11.57
N VAL A 105 -3.65 45.06 10.80
CA VAL A 105 -4.28 43.75 11.01
C VAL A 105 -3.49 42.71 10.24
N ARG A 106 -3.05 41.65 10.94
CA ARG A 106 -2.40 40.46 10.36
C ARG A 106 -3.16 39.22 10.79
N ILE A 107 -3.18 38.23 9.91
CA ILE A 107 -3.73 36.90 10.20
C ILE A 107 -2.52 35.99 10.42
N THR A 108 -2.55 35.15 11.46
CA THR A 108 -1.41 34.29 11.83
C THR A 108 -1.05 33.30 10.74
N ASP A 109 -2.06 32.75 10.09
CA ASP A 109 -1.91 31.81 8.99
C ASP A 109 -2.08 32.52 7.65
N LYS A 110 -1.48 31.95 6.61
CA LYS A 110 -1.76 32.43 5.25
C LYS A 110 -3.26 32.29 5.02
N PHE A 111 -3.87 33.36 4.54
CA PHE A 111 -5.31 33.40 4.32
C PHE A 111 -5.75 32.25 3.39
N GLY A 112 -6.49 31.28 3.92
CA GLY A 112 -6.97 30.10 3.20
C GLY A 112 -5.99 28.92 3.16
N ASP A 113 -4.93 28.94 3.95
CA ASP A 113 -3.96 27.85 4.10
C ASP A 113 -3.88 27.44 5.56
N LEU A 114 -4.61 26.37 5.92
CA LEU A 114 -4.66 25.84 7.27
C LEU A 114 -3.71 24.62 7.35
N PRO A 115 -2.71 24.61 8.23
CA PRO A 115 -1.75 23.50 8.36
C PRO A 115 -2.43 22.14 8.59
N GLU A 116 -3.54 22.13 9.33
CA GLU A 116 -4.32 20.93 9.64
C GLU A 116 -4.89 20.25 8.40
N LEU A 117 -5.03 20.96 7.26
CA LEU A 117 -5.40 20.31 6.00
C LEU A 117 -4.29 19.38 5.52
N VAL A 118 -3.02 19.74 5.69
CA VAL A 118 -1.88 18.92 5.27
C VAL A 118 -1.80 17.67 6.14
N ASP A 119 -1.92 17.83 7.46
CA ASP A 119 -1.94 16.70 8.41
C ASP A 119 -3.08 15.73 8.07
N PHE A 120 -4.27 16.26 7.75
CA PHE A 120 -5.40 15.45 7.30
C PHE A 120 -5.09 14.71 5.99
N GLN A 121 -4.47 15.35 5.00
CA GLN A 121 -4.08 14.70 3.74
C GLN A 121 -3.11 13.55 3.97
N ASP A 122 -2.11 13.74 4.83
CA ASP A 122 -1.11 12.72 5.16
C ASP A 122 -1.76 11.51 5.86
N GLU A 123 -2.68 11.76 6.80
CA GLU A 123 -3.44 10.70 7.46
C GLU A 123 -4.29 9.91 6.46
N GLN A 124 -5.06 10.59 5.61
CA GLN A 124 -5.89 9.92 4.60
C GLN A 124 -5.04 9.15 3.59
N PHE A 125 -3.88 9.68 3.20
CA PHE A 125 -2.97 8.99 2.30
C PHE A 125 -2.43 7.68 2.91
N GLU A 126 -2.08 7.68 4.20
CA GLU A 126 -1.67 6.47 4.92
C GLU A 126 -2.80 5.43 4.99
N LEU A 127 -4.05 5.86 5.22
CA LEU A 127 -5.22 4.97 5.21
C LEU A 127 -5.43 4.33 3.83
N ILE A 128 -5.39 5.13 2.76
CA ILE A 128 -5.52 4.65 1.38
C ILE A 128 -4.39 3.66 1.06
N ASN A 129 -3.13 4.01 1.37
CA ASN A 129 -1.99 3.12 1.14
C ASN A 129 -2.16 1.80 1.88
N ARG A 130 -2.63 1.84 3.13
CA ARG A 130 -2.91 0.62 3.90
C ARG A 130 -3.96 -0.26 3.22
N ILE A 131 -5.06 0.31 2.74
CA ILE A 131 -6.11 -0.43 2.03
C ILE A 131 -5.53 -1.11 0.78
N ILE A 132 -4.81 -0.36 -0.06
CA ILE A 132 -4.20 -0.88 -1.28
C ILE A 132 -3.15 -1.96 -0.97
N SER A 133 -2.28 -1.73 0.00
CA SER A 133 -1.26 -2.71 0.41
C SER A 133 -1.87 -4.01 0.94
N LYS A 134 -2.97 -3.93 1.71
CA LYS A 134 -3.69 -5.13 2.16
C LYS A 134 -4.30 -5.90 0.98
N LEU A 135 -4.88 -5.22 -0.01
CA LEU A 135 -5.38 -5.86 -1.23
C LEU A 135 -4.26 -6.60 -1.98
N MET A 136 -3.07 -6.01 -2.08
CA MET A 136 -1.89 -6.65 -2.68
C MET A 136 -1.39 -7.86 -1.88
N LEU A 137 -1.57 -7.87 -0.56
CA LEU A 137 -1.25 -9.03 0.28
C LEU A 137 -2.27 -10.15 0.13
N LEU A 138 -3.55 -9.84 -0.08
CA LEU A 138 -4.60 -10.83 -0.28
C LEU A 138 -4.44 -11.58 -1.60
N LYS A 139 -4.05 -10.88 -2.68
CA LYS A 139 -3.78 -11.49 -4.00
C LYS A 139 -2.56 -10.89 -4.67
N ASN A 140 -1.75 -11.75 -5.25
CA ASN A 140 -0.61 -11.38 -6.09
C ASN A 140 -1.09 -10.86 -7.47
N LEU A 141 -1.67 -9.65 -7.50
CA LEU A 141 -2.14 -8.98 -8.71
C LEU A 141 -1.72 -7.51 -8.71
N ASP A 142 -1.57 -6.94 -9.90
CA ASP A 142 -1.23 -5.52 -10.08
C ASP A 142 -2.45 -4.67 -9.69
N ILE A 143 -2.42 -4.05 -8.51
CA ILE A 143 -3.36 -3.02 -8.06
C ILE A 143 -2.57 -1.85 -7.49
N GLY A 144 -3.06 -0.63 -7.67
CA GLY A 144 -2.34 0.55 -7.21
C GLY A 144 -3.15 1.83 -7.33
N ILE A 145 -2.48 2.95 -7.08
CA ILE A 145 -3.02 4.30 -7.19
C ILE A 145 -1.93 5.21 -7.77
N PHE A 146 -2.32 6.18 -8.58
CA PHE A 146 -1.38 7.16 -9.16
C PHE A 146 -1.55 8.56 -8.57
N GLU A 147 -2.79 8.96 -8.29
CA GLU A 147 -3.10 10.29 -7.77
C GLU A 147 -4.26 10.20 -6.77
N VAL A 148 -4.15 10.95 -5.68
CA VAL A 148 -5.22 11.15 -4.70
C VAL A 148 -5.68 12.60 -4.77
N PHE A 149 -6.99 12.79 -4.94
CA PHE A 149 -7.63 14.08 -5.08
C PHE A 149 -8.34 14.45 -3.78
N TYR A 150 -8.12 15.68 -3.33
CA TYR A 150 -8.73 16.25 -2.14
C TYR A 150 -9.47 17.54 -2.50
N GLU A 151 -10.73 17.61 -2.10
CA GLU A 151 -11.53 18.83 -2.16
C GLU A 151 -11.91 19.26 -0.76
N PHE A 152 -11.40 20.41 -0.32
CA PHE A 152 -11.73 21.04 0.95
C PHE A 152 -12.71 22.18 0.73
N SER A 153 -13.82 22.16 1.45
CA SER A 153 -14.84 23.21 1.46
C SER A 153 -15.04 23.70 2.89
N TYR A 154 -14.79 24.99 3.14
CA TYR A 154 -14.90 25.58 4.48
C TYR A 154 -15.17 27.08 4.42
N SER A 155 -15.62 27.67 5.53
CA SER A 155 -15.93 29.09 5.60
C SER A 155 -15.46 29.74 6.90
N TYR A 156 -14.80 30.89 6.82
CA TYR A 156 -14.48 31.73 7.97
C TYR A 156 -14.43 33.20 7.57
N PHE A 157 -14.71 34.12 8.51
CA PHE A 157 -14.93 35.55 8.24
C PHE A 157 -15.97 35.85 7.13
N ASN A 158 -17.03 35.05 7.02
CA ASN A 158 -18.04 35.12 5.94
C ASN A 158 -17.47 34.93 4.51
N ILE A 159 -16.30 34.31 4.39
CA ILE A 159 -15.68 33.97 3.11
C ILE A 159 -15.65 32.46 2.96
N ASN A 160 -16.12 31.99 1.82
CA ASN A 160 -16.11 30.57 1.45
C ASN A 160 -14.82 30.22 0.71
N PHE A 161 -14.20 29.13 1.11
CA PHE A 161 -12.99 28.60 0.52
C PHE A 161 -13.28 27.22 -0.06
N ASN A 162 -12.87 27.02 -1.31
CA ASN A 162 -12.84 25.71 -1.97
C ASN A 162 -11.41 25.48 -2.45
N LYS A 163 -10.73 24.50 -1.86
CA LYS A 163 -9.33 24.17 -2.18
C LYS A 163 -9.27 22.78 -2.79
N LEU A 164 -8.69 22.69 -3.99
CA LEU A 164 -8.39 21.42 -4.64
C LEU A 164 -6.90 21.13 -4.50
N ASN A 165 -6.56 20.03 -3.85
CA ASN A 165 -5.20 19.53 -3.72
C ASN A 165 -5.09 18.13 -4.32
N THR A 166 -3.90 17.78 -4.79
CA THR A 166 -3.61 16.40 -5.21
C THR A 166 -2.28 15.92 -4.66
N ILE A 167 -2.20 14.63 -4.37
CA ILE A 167 -0.95 13.92 -4.06
C ILE A 167 -0.64 13.01 -5.25
N LEU A 168 0.50 13.24 -5.90
CA LEU A 168 1.00 12.45 -7.01
C LEU A 168 1.95 11.37 -6.51
N ILE A 169 1.79 10.15 -7.03
CA ILE A 169 2.61 9.00 -6.72
C ILE A 169 3.46 8.70 -7.95
N GLU A 170 4.61 9.36 -8.03
CA GLU A 170 5.48 9.35 -9.22
C GLU A 170 5.94 7.95 -9.62
N ASP A 171 6.06 7.05 -8.65
CA ASP A 171 6.53 5.68 -8.83
C ASP A 171 5.41 4.68 -9.14
N ALA A 172 4.15 5.10 -9.31
CA ALA A 172 3.07 4.13 -9.53
C ALA A 172 3.20 3.42 -10.90
N LYS A 173 3.16 2.08 -10.86
CA LYS A 173 3.15 1.27 -12.08
C LYS A 173 1.78 1.36 -12.76
N SER A 174 1.77 1.92 -13.97
CA SER A 174 0.56 2.00 -14.81
C SER A 174 0.39 0.82 -15.77
N LEU A 175 1.37 -0.09 -15.84
CA LEU A 175 1.28 -1.28 -16.68
C LEU A 175 0.52 -2.38 -15.94
N ILE A 176 -0.74 -2.57 -16.31
CA ILE A 176 -1.64 -3.52 -15.67
C ILE A 176 -1.85 -4.70 -16.59
N THR A 177 -1.39 -5.86 -16.15
CA THR A 177 -1.46 -7.09 -16.94
C THR A 177 -2.76 -7.85 -16.71
N LYS A 178 -3.29 -7.78 -15.50
CA LYS A 178 -4.50 -8.51 -15.09
C LYS A 178 -5.24 -7.71 -14.02
N LYS A 179 -6.55 -7.53 -14.22
CA LYS A 179 -7.37 -6.81 -13.25
C LYS A 179 -7.56 -7.61 -11.97
N TYR A 180 -7.58 -6.91 -10.84
CA TYR A 180 -7.90 -7.42 -9.53
C TYR A 180 -9.40 -7.71 -9.47
N LYS A 181 -9.76 -8.98 -9.60
CA LYS A 181 -11.15 -9.44 -9.50
C LYS A 181 -11.38 -10.18 -8.19
N ILE A 182 -12.52 -9.88 -7.55
CA ILE A 182 -13.00 -10.55 -6.36
C ILE A 182 -14.14 -11.50 -6.73
N GLU A 183 -14.03 -12.75 -6.27
CA GLU A 183 -15.09 -13.75 -6.35
C GLU A 183 -15.96 -13.67 -5.09
N THR A 184 -17.25 -13.96 -5.21
CA THR A 184 -18.19 -13.83 -4.08
C THR A 184 -17.84 -14.73 -2.90
N THR A 185 -17.14 -15.84 -3.13
CA THR A 185 -16.76 -16.81 -2.09
C THR A 185 -15.65 -16.32 -1.14
N GLU A 186 -14.85 -15.33 -1.56
CA GLU A 186 -13.73 -14.80 -0.77
C GLU A 186 -14.04 -13.41 -0.17
N LEU A 187 -15.23 -12.86 -0.43
CA LEU A 187 -15.59 -11.51 -0.02
C LEU A 187 -15.59 -11.33 1.51
N GLY A 188 -16.03 -12.35 2.25
CA GLY A 188 -16.00 -12.34 3.73
C GLY A 188 -14.58 -12.18 4.26
N ASP A 189 -13.69 -13.08 3.85
CA ASP A 189 -12.28 -13.07 4.26
C ASP A 189 -11.57 -11.75 3.89
N ILE A 190 -11.90 -11.17 2.73
CA ILE A 190 -11.35 -9.88 2.30
C ILE A 190 -11.83 -8.74 3.22
N ASN A 191 -13.14 -8.67 3.49
CA ASN A 191 -13.71 -7.62 4.34
C ASN A 191 -13.15 -7.70 5.77
N ASP A 192 -13.02 -8.92 6.31
CA ASP A 192 -12.43 -9.16 7.63
C ASP A 192 -10.96 -8.72 7.65
N PHE A 193 -10.16 -9.12 6.65
CA PHE A 193 -8.76 -8.74 6.57
C PHE A 193 -8.53 -7.22 6.41
N LEU A 194 -9.39 -6.55 5.65
CA LEU A 194 -9.30 -5.10 5.46
C LEU A 194 -9.66 -4.32 6.73
N SER A 195 -10.68 -4.78 7.46
CA SER A 195 -11.16 -4.12 8.68
C SER A 195 -10.24 -4.38 9.88
N ASP A 196 -9.70 -5.59 10.00
CA ASP A 196 -8.87 -6.04 11.13
C ASP A 196 -7.36 -5.94 10.83
N TYR A 197 -6.51 -6.49 11.69
CA TYR A 197 -5.05 -6.58 11.50
C TYR A 197 -4.31 -5.24 11.37
N ASN A 198 -4.93 -4.14 11.80
CA ASN A 198 -4.35 -2.80 11.66
C ASN A 198 -3.08 -2.62 12.50
N GLN A 199 -3.01 -3.26 13.67
CA GLN A 199 -1.85 -3.17 14.55
C GLN A 199 -0.67 -4.01 14.05
N SER A 200 -0.90 -5.27 13.65
CA SER A 200 0.16 -6.09 13.01
C SER A 200 0.66 -5.45 11.72
N TYR A 201 -0.23 -4.89 10.90
CA TYR A 201 0.15 -4.12 9.72
C TYR A 201 1.12 -2.99 10.06
N ARG A 202 0.82 -2.19 11.09
CA ARG A 202 1.69 -1.08 11.53
C ARG A 202 3.06 -1.57 11.99
N ILE A 203 3.13 -2.66 12.74
CA ILE A 203 4.41 -3.23 13.22
C ILE A 203 5.24 -3.78 12.05
N LEU A 204 4.59 -4.38 11.05
CA LEU A 204 5.22 -4.98 9.89
C LEU A 204 5.37 -4.03 8.69
N LYS A 205 5.05 -2.73 8.88
CA LYS A 205 4.95 -1.74 7.79
C LYS A 205 6.19 -1.70 6.91
N SER A 206 7.40 -1.77 7.47
CA SER A 206 8.64 -1.73 6.70
C SER A 206 8.79 -2.87 5.69
N ILE A 207 8.35 -4.08 6.05
CA ILE A 207 8.37 -5.27 5.18
C ILE A 207 7.27 -5.16 4.13
N ILE A 208 6.08 -4.72 4.55
CA ILE A 208 4.92 -4.57 3.65
C ILE A 208 5.18 -3.49 2.61
N ASP A 209 5.68 -2.32 3.01
CA ASP A 209 6.06 -1.23 2.10
C ASP A 209 7.12 -1.69 1.11
N GLY A 210 8.12 -2.46 1.59
CA GLY A 210 9.14 -3.05 0.73
C GLY A 210 8.56 -4.04 -0.29
N PHE A 211 7.56 -4.84 0.11
CA PHE A 211 6.85 -5.75 -0.78
C PHE A 211 6.01 -4.98 -1.81
N THR A 212 5.22 -4.00 -1.39
CA THR A 212 4.38 -3.21 -2.30
C THR A 212 5.20 -2.38 -3.28
N TYR A 213 6.35 -1.86 -2.82
CA TYR A 213 7.29 -1.14 -3.69
C TYR A 213 7.82 -2.01 -4.83
N SER A 214 7.94 -3.33 -4.64
CA SER A 214 8.35 -4.24 -5.73
C SER A 214 7.39 -4.21 -6.92
N PHE A 215 6.10 -3.93 -6.71
CA PHE A 215 5.11 -3.83 -7.79
C PHE A 215 5.19 -2.50 -8.53
N LYS A 216 5.83 -1.49 -7.96
CA LYS A 216 6.03 -0.17 -8.58
C LYS A 216 7.20 -0.15 -9.56
N LEU A 217 8.14 -1.09 -9.41
CA LEU A 217 9.33 -1.19 -10.25
C LEU A 217 8.99 -1.76 -11.63
N LEU A 218 9.41 -1.05 -12.68
CA LEU A 218 9.27 -1.49 -14.09
C LEU A 218 10.29 -2.57 -14.47
N ASP A 219 11.44 -2.55 -13.81
CA ASP A 219 12.53 -3.48 -14.03
C ASP A 219 12.33 -4.74 -13.18
N ASN A 220 12.23 -5.89 -13.84
CA ASN A 220 12.02 -7.18 -13.19
C ASN A 220 13.17 -7.53 -12.24
N ALA A 221 14.42 -7.26 -12.61
CA ALA A 221 15.58 -7.55 -11.79
C ALA A 221 15.58 -6.70 -10.50
N LYS A 222 15.24 -5.41 -10.61
CA LYS A 222 15.09 -4.55 -9.42
C LYS A 222 13.94 -4.99 -8.52
N SER A 223 12.79 -5.37 -9.11
CA SER A 223 11.67 -5.93 -8.34
C SER A 223 12.09 -7.21 -7.62
N PHE A 224 12.91 -8.05 -8.27
CA PHE A 224 13.41 -9.29 -7.73
C PHE A 224 14.38 -9.05 -6.55
N GLU A 225 15.31 -8.12 -6.71
CA GLU A 225 16.22 -7.66 -5.66
C GLU A 225 15.48 -7.14 -4.43
N GLN A 226 14.44 -6.33 -4.65
CA GLN A 226 13.59 -5.79 -3.58
C GLN A 226 12.90 -6.92 -2.80
N LEU A 227 12.32 -7.91 -3.49
CA LEU A 227 11.63 -9.03 -2.84
C LEU A 227 12.58 -9.92 -2.02
N ILE A 228 13.79 -10.20 -2.52
CA ILE A 228 14.81 -10.92 -1.74
C ILE A 228 15.20 -10.10 -0.51
N SER A 229 15.37 -8.78 -0.65
CA SER A 229 15.72 -7.90 0.47
C SER A 229 14.63 -7.90 1.56
N VAL A 230 13.35 -7.89 1.17
CA VAL A 230 12.22 -8.02 2.09
C VAL A 230 12.29 -9.34 2.88
N LEU A 231 12.53 -10.45 2.20
CA LEU A 231 12.70 -11.76 2.84
C LEU A 231 13.90 -11.79 3.80
N GLU A 232 15.02 -11.14 3.44
CA GLU A 232 16.19 -11.02 4.30
C GLU A 232 15.90 -10.22 5.57
N ILE A 233 15.25 -9.05 5.44
CA ILE A 233 14.85 -8.20 6.57
C ILE A 233 13.95 -8.99 7.52
N MET A 234 13.07 -9.81 6.98
CA MET A 234 12.12 -10.61 7.75
C MET A 234 12.77 -11.79 8.47
N LEU A 235 13.61 -12.57 7.77
CA LEU A 235 13.95 -13.93 8.20
C LEU A 235 15.44 -14.14 8.54
N LEU A 236 16.30 -13.14 8.33
CA LEU A 236 17.71 -13.25 8.68
C LEU A 236 18.08 -12.37 9.87
N PRO A 237 18.85 -12.90 10.84
CA PRO A 237 19.48 -12.07 11.85
C PRO A 237 20.60 -11.22 11.23
N ARG A 238 21.00 -10.16 11.94
CA ARG A 238 22.14 -9.34 11.52
C ARG A 238 23.40 -10.21 11.41
N ASN A 239 24.19 -9.98 10.36
CA ASN A 239 25.46 -10.67 10.08
C ASN A 239 25.36 -12.20 9.89
N GLN A 240 24.21 -12.70 9.44
CA GLN A 240 24.04 -14.13 9.12
C GLN A 240 25.05 -14.60 8.07
N GLN A 241 25.80 -15.66 8.37
CA GLN A 241 26.62 -16.39 7.41
C GLN A 241 25.76 -17.37 6.59
N LYS A 242 26.19 -17.71 5.37
CA LYS A 242 25.44 -18.61 4.47
C LYS A 242 24.00 -18.13 4.27
N LYS A 243 23.84 -16.83 3.97
CA LYS A 243 22.53 -16.17 3.82
C LYS A 243 21.62 -16.91 2.85
N LYS A 244 22.17 -17.30 1.70
CA LYS A 244 21.48 -18.06 0.65
C LYS A 244 20.82 -19.33 1.20
N GLU A 245 21.60 -20.23 1.81
CA GLU A 245 21.09 -21.49 2.37
C GLU A 245 20.12 -21.23 3.52
N THR A 246 20.47 -20.32 4.42
CA THR A 246 19.67 -20.03 5.62
C THR A 246 18.31 -19.48 5.21
N LEU A 247 18.27 -18.46 4.36
CA LEU A 247 17.02 -17.86 3.88
C LEU A 247 16.16 -18.89 3.15
N SER A 248 16.78 -19.70 2.29
CA SER A 248 16.08 -20.73 1.53
C SER A 248 15.39 -21.75 2.44
N LYS A 249 16.06 -22.19 3.51
CA LYS A 249 15.48 -23.11 4.50
C LYS A 249 14.36 -22.43 5.29
N MET A 250 14.56 -21.18 5.75
CA MET A 250 13.58 -20.44 6.55
C MET A 250 12.26 -20.23 5.80
N VAL A 251 12.31 -19.76 4.55
CA VAL A 251 11.09 -19.59 3.75
C VAL A 251 10.44 -20.94 3.46
N ALA A 252 11.23 -21.95 3.09
CA ALA A 252 10.70 -23.29 2.80
C ALA A 252 9.86 -23.85 3.94
N VAL A 253 10.35 -23.79 5.19
CA VAL A 253 9.58 -24.30 6.34
C VAL A 253 8.44 -23.35 6.76
N LEU A 254 8.55 -22.05 6.48
CA LEU A 254 7.53 -21.06 6.84
C LEU A 254 6.27 -21.20 5.97
N VAL A 255 6.45 -21.43 4.66
CA VAL A 255 5.34 -21.46 3.69
C VAL A 255 4.99 -22.85 3.16
N GLY A 256 5.91 -23.81 3.24
CA GLY A 256 5.71 -25.17 2.71
C GLY A 256 4.58 -25.91 3.41
N LYS A 257 3.78 -26.63 2.63
CA LYS A 257 2.60 -27.36 3.11
C LYS A 257 2.91 -28.79 3.56
N ASP A 258 3.88 -29.41 2.90
CA ASP A 258 4.33 -30.77 3.13
C ASP A 258 5.83 -30.91 2.78
N ASP A 259 6.41 -32.07 3.07
CA ASP A 259 7.85 -32.31 2.89
C ASP A 259 8.33 -32.14 1.43
N ALA A 260 7.50 -32.51 0.45
CA ALA A 260 7.85 -32.37 -0.96
C ALA A 260 7.84 -30.90 -1.37
N ASP A 261 6.84 -30.15 -0.90
CA ASP A 261 6.71 -28.71 -1.13
C ASP A 261 7.85 -27.93 -0.45
N ILE A 262 8.16 -28.24 0.82
CA ILE A 262 9.30 -27.67 1.55
C ILE A 262 10.60 -27.85 0.74
N LYS A 263 10.85 -29.06 0.25
CA LYS A 263 12.05 -29.34 -0.53
C LYS A 263 12.08 -28.58 -1.85
N ASN A 264 10.95 -28.49 -2.55
CA ASN A 264 10.83 -27.75 -3.81
C ASN A 264 11.10 -26.24 -3.59
N ILE A 265 10.42 -25.63 -2.60
CA ILE A 265 10.58 -24.22 -2.25
C ILE A 265 12.03 -23.92 -1.86
N TYR A 266 12.69 -24.81 -1.10
CA TYR A 266 14.10 -24.65 -0.75
C TYR A 266 15.00 -24.52 -1.98
N TYR A 267 14.92 -25.47 -2.93
CA TYR A 267 15.78 -25.42 -4.11
C TYR A 267 15.45 -24.23 -5.02
N LYS A 268 14.17 -23.90 -5.12
CA LYS A 268 13.70 -22.78 -5.93
C LYS A 268 14.18 -21.44 -5.40
N LEU A 269 13.99 -21.18 -4.11
CA LEU A 269 14.46 -19.95 -3.49
C LEU A 269 15.99 -19.87 -3.47
N LYS A 270 16.68 -21.01 -3.35
CA LYS A 270 18.13 -21.07 -3.50
C LYS A 270 18.58 -20.63 -4.90
N SER A 271 17.85 -20.99 -5.94
CA SER A 271 18.08 -20.52 -7.31
C SER A 271 17.75 -19.02 -7.46
N PHE A 272 16.61 -18.57 -6.93
CA PHE A 272 16.24 -17.14 -6.95
C PHE A 272 17.29 -16.25 -6.28
N TYR A 273 17.78 -16.64 -5.09
CA TYR A 273 18.85 -15.90 -4.43
C TYR A 273 20.13 -15.85 -5.28
N ARG A 274 20.44 -16.94 -6.01
CA ARG A 274 21.57 -16.95 -6.95
C ARG A 274 21.34 -15.94 -8.08
N TYR A 275 20.17 -15.95 -8.72
CA TYR A 275 19.84 -15.02 -9.81
C TYR A 275 19.93 -13.56 -9.35
N ARG A 276 19.44 -13.26 -8.15
CA ARG A 276 19.62 -11.95 -7.52
C ARG A 276 21.10 -11.57 -7.39
N SER A 277 21.92 -12.50 -6.89
CA SER A 277 23.37 -12.26 -6.72
C SER A 277 24.08 -12.02 -8.06
N GLU A 278 23.77 -12.82 -9.08
CA GLU A 278 24.31 -12.70 -10.44
C GLU A 278 23.90 -11.37 -11.07
N SER A 279 22.64 -10.96 -10.94
CA SER A 279 22.13 -9.66 -11.39
C SER A 279 22.85 -8.49 -10.72
N THR A 280 22.93 -8.49 -9.39
CA THR A 280 23.51 -7.36 -8.64
C THR A 280 25.03 -7.21 -8.86
N HIS A 281 25.77 -8.31 -8.98
CA HIS A 281 27.24 -8.28 -9.00
C HIS A 281 27.84 -8.43 -10.41
N GLU A 282 27.18 -9.17 -11.28
CA GLU A 282 27.69 -9.51 -12.61
C GLU A 282 26.84 -8.88 -13.71
N GLY A 283 25.70 -8.25 -13.38
CA GLY A 283 24.77 -7.67 -14.34
C GLY A 283 24.03 -8.72 -15.17
N ILE A 284 23.98 -9.97 -14.70
CA ILE A 284 23.36 -11.08 -15.42
C ILE A 284 21.91 -11.27 -14.93
N ASP A 285 20.96 -10.85 -15.75
CA ASP A 285 19.52 -10.88 -15.46
C ASP A 285 18.75 -11.92 -16.29
N VAL A 286 19.44 -12.71 -17.12
CA VAL A 286 18.84 -13.65 -18.09
C VAL A 286 17.91 -14.70 -17.47
N ASN A 287 18.10 -14.99 -16.19
CA ASN A 287 17.32 -15.96 -15.42
C ASN A 287 16.14 -15.33 -14.65
N ILE A 288 15.95 -14.01 -14.75
CA ILE A 288 14.88 -13.27 -14.06
C ILE A 288 13.79 -12.91 -15.08
N GLY A 289 12.90 -13.87 -15.33
CA GLY A 289 11.71 -13.68 -16.14
C GLY A 289 10.49 -13.24 -15.32
N ILE A 290 9.39 -13.00 -16.04
CA ILE A 290 8.09 -12.67 -15.43
C ILE A 290 7.60 -13.82 -14.54
N ASN A 291 7.82 -15.07 -14.95
CA ASN A 291 7.37 -16.23 -14.20
C ASN A 291 8.11 -16.35 -12.86
N GLU A 292 9.44 -16.24 -12.88
CA GLU A 292 10.26 -16.28 -11.66
C GLU A 292 9.88 -15.14 -10.72
N LEU A 293 9.60 -13.95 -11.26
CA LEU A 293 9.16 -12.81 -10.47
C LEU A 293 7.79 -13.04 -9.83
N VAL A 294 6.81 -13.56 -10.58
CA VAL A 294 5.46 -13.88 -10.06
C VAL A 294 5.55 -14.91 -8.93
N GLU A 295 6.40 -15.92 -9.09
CA GLU A 295 6.60 -16.96 -8.08
C GLU A 295 7.31 -16.43 -6.83
N LEU A 296 8.32 -15.58 -6.98
CA LEU A 296 8.97 -14.93 -5.84
C LEU A 296 8.01 -13.99 -5.11
N LYS A 297 7.19 -13.22 -5.84
CA LYS A 297 6.13 -12.39 -5.25
C LYS A 297 5.19 -13.23 -4.41
N GLU A 298 4.76 -14.39 -4.91
CA GLU A 298 3.87 -15.27 -4.17
C GLU A 298 4.52 -15.85 -2.91
N LEU A 299 5.78 -16.30 -2.98
CA LEU A 299 6.52 -16.78 -1.80
C LEU A 299 6.68 -15.67 -0.75
N THR A 300 7.01 -14.45 -1.17
CA THR A 300 7.14 -13.31 -0.26
C THR A 300 5.79 -12.95 0.36
N ARG A 301 4.72 -12.90 -0.45
CA ARG A 301 3.35 -12.62 0.02
C ARG A 301 2.89 -13.63 1.08
N LEU A 302 3.03 -14.92 0.81
CA LEU A 302 2.68 -15.99 1.75
C LEU A 302 3.50 -15.90 3.03
N SER A 303 4.79 -15.58 2.92
CA SER A 303 5.66 -15.41 4.08
C SER A 303 5.23 -14.22 4.95
N ILE A 304 4.83 -13.09 4.34
CA ILE A 304 4.29 -11.93 5.06
C ILE A 304 2.96 -12.27 5.74
N LEU A 305 2.04 -12.97 5.06
CA LEU A 305 0.77 -13.39 5.65
C LEU A 305 0.96 -14.32 6.85
N ARG A 306 1.92 -15.26 6.77
CA ARG A 306 2.30 -16.09 7.92
C ARG A 306 2.81 -15.22 9.07
N TYR A 307 3.61 -14.20 8.77
CA TYR A 307 4.15 -13.31 9.79
C TYR A 307 3.08 -12.41 10.43
N ILE A 308 2.11 -11.91 9.67
CA ILE A 308 0.94 -11.20 10.20
C ILE A 308 0.22 -12.07 11.23
N ASN A 309 -0.04 -13.33 10.90
CA ASN A 309 -0.70 -14.26 11.83
C ASN A 309 0.10 -14.49 13.12
N GLU A 310 1.43 -14.58 13.05
CA GLU A 310 2.27 -14.68 14.24
C GLU A 310 2.32 -13.37 15.06
N ALA A 311 2.28 -12.23 14.37
CA ALA A 311 2.19 -10.91 15.01
C ALA A 311 0.88 -10.77 15.79
N GLU A 312 -0.25 -11.20 15.23
CA GLU A 312 -1.55 -11.18 15.91
C GLU A 312 -1.58 -12.06 17.16
N LYS A 313 -1.08 -13.29 17.09
CA LYS A 313 -0.96 -14.16 18.27
C LYS A 313 -0.12 -13.52 19.38
N SER A 314 0.96 -12.85 18.98
CA SER A 314 1.84 -12.15 19.92
C SER A 314 1.15 -10.92 20.52
N LEU A 315 0.39 -10.17 19.72
CA LEU A 315 -0.36 -8.99 20.14
C LEU A 315 -1.48 -9.32 21.13
N GLN A 316 -2.11 -10.48 21.01
CA GLN A 316 -3.07 -10.98 22.00
C GLN A 316 -2.44 -11.17 23.39
N SER A 317 -1.14 -11.47 23.45
CA SER A 317 -0.40 -11.67 24.70
C SER A 317 0.30 -10.40 25.18
N ASN A 318 0.79 -9.55 24.27
CA ASN A 318 1.48 -8.31 24.53
C ASN A 318 1.13 -7.26 23.47
N SER A 319 0.29 -6.29 23.85
CA SER A 319 -0.17 -5.21 22.95
C SER A 319 0.90 -4.21 22.55
N GLN A 320 2.10 -4.27 23.14
CA GLN A 320 3.22 -3.37 22.86
C GLN A 320 4.41 -4.09 22.21
N VAL A 321 4.20 -5.28 21.66
CA VAL A 321 5.26 -6.05 21.00
C VAL A 321 5.88 -5.26 19.85
N THR A 322 7.21 -5.25 19.79
CA THR A 322 7.96 -4.55 18.76
C THR A 322 8.30 -5.46 17.58
N PHE A 323 8.65 -4.84 16.44
CA PHE A 323 9.09 -5.56 15.26
C PHE A 323 10.30 -6.48 15.54
N GLU A 324 11.29 -6.00 16.31
CA GLU A 324 12.51 -6.76 16.59
C GLU A 324 12.23 -7.97 17.50
N GLU A 325 11.32 -7.85 18.46
CA GLU A 325 10.89 -8.96 19.32
C GLU A 325 10.14 -10.03 18.50
N LEU A 326 9.20 -9.61 17.65
CA LEU A 326 8.50 -10.52 16.73
C LEU A 326 9.49 -11.26 15.82
N LYS A 327 10.47 -10.55 15.29
CA LYS A 327 11.48 -11.10 14.37
C LYS A 327 12.33 -12.14 15.07
N LEU A 328 12.80 -11.83 16.28
CA LEU A 328 13.60 -12.76 17.06
C LEU A 328 12.83 -14.05 17.38
N ASN A 329 11.56 -13.92 17.77
CA ASN A 329 10.69 -15.04 18.10
C ASN A 329 10.43 -15.93 16.86
N LEU A 330 10.08 -15.30 15.73
CA LEU A 330 9.86 -16.01 14.47
C LEU A 330 11.12 -16.77 14.04
N ILE A 331 12.28 -16.12 13.98
CA ILE A 331 13.54 -16.75 13.58
C ILE A 331 13.91 -17.90 14.52
N THR A 332 13.70 -17.74 15.82
CA THR A 332 13.99 -18.80 16.81
C THR A 332 13.11 -20.02 16.60
N SER A 333 11.80 -19.81 16.40
CA SER A 333 10.86 -20.88 16.08
C SER A 333 11.24 -21.60 14.78
N LEU A 334 11.52 -20.83 13.71
CA LEU A 334 11.89 -21.39 12.41
C LEU A 334 13.19 -22.18 12.45
N LYS A 335 14.20 -21.76 13.24
CA LYS A 335 15.45 -22.52 13.42
C LYS A 335 15.17 -23.93 13.97
N THR A 336 14.27 -24.05 14.94
CA THR A 336 13.87 -25.35 15.49
C THR A 336 13.19 -26.20 14.42
N THR A 337 12.25 -25.61 13.65
CA THR A 337 11.56 -26.33 12.57
C THR A 337 12.52 -26.78 11.46
N VAL A 338 13.45 -25.91 11.06
CA VAL A 338 14.50 -26.25 10.08
C VAL A 338 15.34 -27.42 10.56
N LEU A 339 15.75 -27.44 11.84
CA LEU A 339 16.53 -28.55 12.40
C LEU A 339 15.75 -29.87 12.34
N THR A 340 14.45 -29.83 12.65
CA THR A 340 13.56 -31.00 12.53
C THR A 340 13.47 -31.50 11.08
N SER A 341 13.31 -30.61 10.11
CA SER A 341 13.28 -30.97 8.69
C SER A 341 14.60 -31.52 8.18
N ILE A 342 15.74 -31.06 8.71
CA ILE A 342 17.06 -31.62 8.42
C ILE A 342 17.19 -33.03 8.98
N ASN A 343 16.84 -33.22 10.26
CA ASN A 343 16.89 -34.53 10.92
C ASN A 343 15.98 -35.57 10.25
N SER A 344 14.89 -35.10 9.63
CA SER A 344 13.94 -35.92 8.88
C SER A 344 14.33 -36.13 7.41
N ASN A 345 15.52 -35.67 6.99
CA ASN A 345 16.03 -35.74 5.61
C ASN A 345 15.17 -35.02 4.54
N VAL A 346 14.32 -34.08 4.96
CA VAL A 346 13.52 -33.25 4.05
C VAL A 346 14.38 -32.14 3.44
N LEU A 347 15.16 -31.47 4.29
CA LEU A 347 16.09 -30.41 3.91
C LEU A 347 17.56 -30.86 4.06
N PRO A 348 18.48 -30.33 3.24
CA PRO A 348 19.90 -30.62 3.41
C PRO A 348 20.46 -29.97 4.68
N ALA A 349 21.53 -30.56 5.23
CA ALA A 349 22.24 -30.05 6.41
C ALA A 349 22.76 -28.61 6.24
#